data_AF-A0A1B6FKH8-F1
#
_entry.id   AF-A0A1B6FKH8-F1
#
_cell.length_a   1.000
_cell.length_b   1.000
_cell.length_c   1.000
_cell.angle_alpha   90.00
_cell.angle_beta   90.00
_cell.angle_gamma   90.00
#
_symmetry.space_group_name_H-M   'P 1'
#
loop_
_entity.id
_entity.type
_entity.pdbx_description
1 polymer ?
#
loop_
_entity_poly.entity_id
_entity_poly.type
_entity_poly.pdbx_seq_one_letter_code
_entity_poly.pdbx_strand_id
1 'polypeptide(L)'
;VPNMVKSQLLGQPMCSCFRFFKDEPTLIHLVERETGNLHKTYMAEAFFYLHIVNQYESDGHVVLDICCYSDPAMLDCMYYDALKEMNKNLDYARLFRGRPMRFVLPLDPKPADSKTNLVTLSGSGAEAWWRGCEVLVVPELLCDLGCETPRINYDQHLGKPYRYFYAISSDVDLENPGTLIKVDTQTRSTKTWSEPGVFPSEPIF
;
A
#
# COMPACT_ATOMS: atom_id res chain seq x y z
N VAL A 1 -17.77 -21.47 17.19
CA VAL A 1 -18.62 -20.82 16.17
C VAL A 1 -17.73 -19.83 15.42
N PRO A 2 -17.57 -19.93 14.10
CA PRO A 2 -16.80 -18.95 13.32
C PRO A 2 -17.25 -17.52 13.63
N ASN A 3 -16.32 -16.56 13.74
CA ASN A 3 -16.65 -15.19 14.15
C ASN A 3 -17.76 -14.55 13.30
N MET A 4 -17.83 -14.87 12.01
CA MET A 4 -18.93 -14.43 11.12
C MET A 4 -20.30 -14.93 11.58
N VAL A 5 -20.42 -16.22 11.90
CA VAL A 5 -21.68 -16.81 12.37
C VAL A 5 -22.08 -16.22 13.72
N LYS A 6 -21.11 -16.02 14.62
CA LYS A 6 -21.34 -15.35 15.91
C LYS A 6 -21.81 -13.90 15.70
N SER A 7 -21.17 -13.15 14.81
CA SER A 7 -21.50 -11.75 14.52
C SER A 7 -22.93 -11.63 13.97
N GLN A 8 -23.30 -12.49 13.02
CA GLN A 8 -24.65 -12.54 12.46
C GLN A 8 -25.73 -12.85 13.52
N LEU A 9 -25.48 -13.82 14.40
CA LEU A 9 -26.41 -14.19 15.47
C LEU A 9 -26.56 -13.09 16.53
N LEU A 10 -25.51 -12.29 16.76
CA LEU A 10 -25.50 -11.19 17.74
C LEU A 10 -25.88 -9.84 17.13
N GLY A 11 -26.24 -9.79 15.84
CA GLY A 11 -26.56 -8.54 15.14
C GLY A 11 -25.39 -7.56 15.05
N GLN A 12 -24.15 -8.06 15.08
CA GLN A 12 -22.94 -7.26 14.97
C GLN A 12 -22.58 -7.01 13.49
N PRO A 13 -21.91 -5.89 13.17
CA PRO A 13 -21.47 -5.60 11.81
C PRO A 13 -20.35 -6.56 11.38
N MET A 14 -20.22 -6.81 10.07
CA MET A 14 -19.21 -7.73 9.52
C MET A 14 -17.77 -7.32 9.89
N CYS A 15 -17.49 -6.02 9.99
CA CYS A 15 -16.18 -5.49 10.39
C CYS A 15 -15.70 -6.04 11.75
N SER A 16 -16.64 -6.39 12.66
CA SER A 16 -16.31 -6.93 13.98
C SER A 16 -15.64 -8.31 13.93
N CYS A 17 -15.69 -9.00 12.78
CA CYS A 17 -15.08 -10.30 12.57
C CYS A 17 -13.58 -10.24 12.27
N PHE A 18 -13.07 -9.09 11.82
CA PHE A 18 -11.69 -8.93 11.39
C PHE A 18 -10.77 -8.73 12.59
N ARG A 19 -9.54 -9.24 12.48
CA ARG A 19 -8.48 -9.10 13.48
C ARG A 19 -7.19 -8.80 12.75
N PHE A 20 -6.41 -7.87 13.28
CA PHE A 20 -5.08 -7.57 12.80
C PHE A 20 -4.06 -8.27 13.68
N PHE A 21 -3.20 -9.07 13.05
CA PHE A 21 -2.12 -9.79 13.73
C PHE A 21 -0.80 -9.11 13.39
N LYS A 22 -0.46 -8.05 14.13
CA LYS A 22 0.72 -7.20 13.87
C LYS A 22 2.06 -7.94 13.89
N ASP A 23 2.12 -9.07 14.61
CA ASP A 23 3.33 -9.86 14.79
C ASP A 23 3.42 -11.01 13.77
N GLU A 24 2.40 -11.15 12.91
CA GLU A 24 2.36 -12.12 11.81
C GLU A 24 2.73 -11.44 10.48
N PRO A 25 3.49 -12.11 9.60
CA PRO A 25 3.95 -11.52 8.35
C PRO A 25 2.79 -11.33 7.37
N THR A 26 2.91 -10.29 6.52
CA THR A 26 2.07 -10.18 5.33
C THR A 26 2.62 -11.13 4.27
N LEU A 27 1.77 -12.04 3.76
CA LEU A 27 2.14 -12.93 2.67
C LEU A 27 1.78 -12.30 1.32
N ILE A 28 2.76 -12.19 0.42
CA ILE A 28 2.57 -11.71 -0.95
C ILE A 28 2.70 -12.91 -1.87
N HIS A 29 1.58 -13.35 -2.44
CA HIS A 29 1.53 -14.49 -3.36
C HIS A 29 1.63 -14.02 -4.81
N LEU A 30 2.66 -14.50 -5.51
CA LEU A 30 2.78 -14.33 -6.95
C LEU A 30 2.21 -15.58 -7.64
N VAL A 31 1.18 -15.37 -8.45
CA VAL A 31 0.46 -16.44 -9.15
C VAL A 31 0.62 -16.24 -10.65
N GLU A 32 0.97 -17.31 -11.36
CA GLU A 32 1.03 -17.31 -12.82
C GLU A 32 -0.37 -17.11 -13.40
N ARG A 33 -0.55 -16.04 -14.19
CA ARG A 33 -1.88 -15.66 -14.69
C ARG A 33 -2.47 -16.69 -15.66
N GLU A 34 -1.64 -17.35 -16.46
CA GLU A 34 -2.11 -18.32 -17.47
C GLU A 34 -2.48 -19.67 -16.87
N THR A 35 -1.70 -20.14 -15.91
CA THR A 35 -1.84 -21.49 -15.34
C THR A 35 -2.61 -21.50 -14.02
N GLY A 36 -2.66 -20.37 -13.31
CA GLY A 36 -3.17 -20.27 -11.95
C GLY A 36 -2.25 -20.88 -10.89
N ASN A 37 -1.04 -21.32 -11.26
CA ASN A 37 -0.10 -21.92 -10.33
C ASN A 37 0.53 -20.84 -9.43
N LEU A 38 0.72 -21.19 -8.16
CA LEU A 38 1.52 -20.37 -7.25
C LEU A 38 2.98 -20.43 -7.70
N HIS A 39 3.52 -19.31 -8.17
CA HIS A 39 4.92 -19.17 -8.56
C HIS A 39 5.82 -19.04 -7.32
N LYS A 40 5.47 -18.12 -6.42
CA LYS A 40 6.25 -17.83 -5.21
C LYS A 40 5.40 -17.13 -4.14
N THR A 41 5.74 -17.35 -2.88
CA THR A 41 5.25 -16.56 -1.75
C THR A 41 6.43 -15.77 -1.16
N TYR A 42 6.23 -14.48 -0.95
CA TYR A 42 7.14 -13.59 -0.22
C TYR A 42 6.53 -13.20 1.12
N MET A 43 7.38 -12.84 2.06
CA MET A 43 6.98 -12.31 3.36
C MET A 43 7.34 -10.83 3.44
N ALA A 44 6.47 -10.03 4.01
CA ALA A 44 6.76 -8.65 4.42
C ALA A 44 6.36 -8.47 5.89
N GLU A 45 6.80 -7.36 6.49
CA GLU A 45 6.25 -6.93 7.78
C GLU A 45 4.73 -6.79 7.70
N ALA A 46 4.05 -6.87 8.84
CA ALA A 46 2.61 -6.67 8.90
C ALA A 46 2.26 -5.25 8.43
N PHE A 47 1.38 -5.13 7.44
CA PHE A 47 0.81 -3.85 7.04
C PHE A 47 -0.65 -4.05 6.63
N PHE A 48 -1.40 -2.95 6.59
CA PHE A 48 -2.75 -2.90 6.04
C PHE A 48 -2.74 -2.08 4.75
N TYR A 49 -3.61 -2.40 3.80
CA TYR A 49 -3.78 -1.60 2.58
C TYR A 49 -5.21 -1.71 2.06
N LEU A 50 -5.63 -0.71 1.29
CA LEU A 50 -6.87 -0.76 0.50
C LEU A 50 -6.56 -0.79 -1.00
N HIS A 51 -5.64 0.05 -1.46
CA HIS A 51 -5.40 0.25 -2.88
C HIS A 51 -3.96 -0.08 -3.30
N ILE A 52 -3.87 -0.85 -4.38
CA ILE A 52 -2.65 -1.04 -5.16
C ILE A 52 -2.57 0.10 -6.17
N VAL A 53 -1.39 0.72 -6.30
CA VAL A 53 -1.14 1.78 -7.29
C VAL A 53 -0.98 1.16 -8.68
N ASN A 54 0.00 0.26 -8.83
CA ASN A 54 0.25 -0.50 -10.05
C ASN A 54 1.20 -1.67 -9.76
N GLN A 55 1.32 -2.58 -10.72
CA GLN A 55 2.20 -3.73 -10.67
C GLN A 55 2.71 -4.06 -12.08
N TYR A 56 3.98 -4.41 -12.22
CA TYR A 56 4.56 -4.74 -13.52
C TYR A 56 5.85 -5.55 -13.40
N GLU A 57 6.24 -6.23 -14.48
CA GLU A 57 7.51 -6.94 -14.57
C GLU A 57 8.63 -6.03 -15.11
N SER A 58 9.83 -6.11 -14.54
CA SER A 58 11.04 -5.44 -15.02
C SER A 58 12.29 -6.19 -14.58
N ASP A 59 13.20 -6.47 -15.51
CA ASP A 59 14.55 -6.99 -15.24
C ASP A 59 14.60 -8.20 -14.28
N GLY A 60 13.69 -9.17 -14.46
CA GLY A 60 13.62 -10.37 -13.61
C GLY A 60 12.93 -10.15 -12.26
N HIS A 61 12.19 -9.06 -12.08
CA HIS A 61 11.44 -8.73 -10.87
C HIS A 61 9.99 -8.36 -11.21
N VAL A 62 9.10 -8.52 -10.23
CA VAL A 62 7.81 -7.84 -10.18
C VAL A 62 7.95 -6.63 -9.28
N VAL A 63 7.63 -5.44 -9.82
CA VAL A 63 7.46 -4.22 -9.05
C VAL A 63 6.00 -4.11 -8.63
N LEU A 64 5.76 -3.85 -7.36
CA LEU A 64 4.43 -3.76 -6.75
C LEU A 64 4.37 -2.50 -5.89
N ASP A 65 3.55 -1.54 -6.30
CA ASP A 65 3.38 -0.27 -5.61
C ASP A 65 2.02 -0.26 -4.88
N ILE A 66 2.02 0.02 -3.57
CA ILE A 66 0.84 -0.08 -2.70
C ILE A 66 0.75 1.14 -1.77
N CYS A 67 -0.45 1.64 -1.52
CA CYS A 67 -0.71 2.58 -0.43
C CYS A 67 -0.84 1.81 0.89
N CYS A 68 0.25 1.76 1.67
CA CYS A 68 0.33 0.96 2.90
C CYS A 68 0.05 1.79 4.16
N TYR A 69 -0.55 1.14 5.15
CA TYR A 69 -0.76 1.62 6.52
C TYR A 69 -0.05 0.66 7.49
N SER A 70 0.44 1.17 8.61
CA SER A 70 1.06 0.32 9.66
C SER A 70 0.07 -0.68 10.27
N ASP A 71 -1.21 -0.30 10.30
CA ASP A 71 -2.29 -1.04 10.93
C ASP A 71 -3.64 -0.58 10.33
N PRO A 72 -4.76 -1.28 10.60
CA PRO A 72 -6.06 -0.93 10.04
C PRO A 72 -6.79 0.18 10.81
N ALA A 73 -6.16 0.91 11.73
CA ALA A 73 -6.87 1.91 12.54
C ALA A 73 -7.45 3.05 11.70
N MET A 74 -6.98 3.24 10.46
CA MET A 74 -7.63 4.10 9.48
C MET A 74 -9.11 3.73 9.22
N LEU A 75 -9.50 2.46 9.35
CA LEU A 75 -10.91 2.06 9.22
C LEU A 75 -11.79 2.68 10.31
N ASP A 76 -11.22 2.95 11.49
CA ASP A 76 -11.95 3.62 12.58
C ASP A 76 -12.25 5.09 12.24
N CYS A 77 -11.42 5.71 11.40
CA CYS A 77 -11.68 7.04 10.86
C CYS A 77 -12.87 7.07 9.88
N MET A 78 -13.26 5.94 9.29
CA MET A 78 -14.37 5.86 8.35
C MET A 78 -15.75 5.76 9.02
N TYR A 79 -15.82 5.64 10.35
CA TYR A 79 -17.10 5.68 11.06
C TYR A 79 -17.71 7.09 11.01
N TYR A 80 -19.03 7.15 10.84
CA TYR A 80 -19.76 8.40 10.73
C TYR A 80 -19.56 9.35 11.92
N ASP A 81 -19.52 8.81 13.13
CA ASP A 81 -19.31 9.62 14.34
C ASP A 81 -17.88 10.19 14.38
N ALA A 82 -16.88 9.42 13.92
CA ALA A 82 -15.51 9.91 13.77
C ALA A 82 -15.43 11.03 12.71
N LEU A 83 -16.11 10.88 11.58
CA LEU A 83 -16.17 11.91 10.53
C LEU A 83 -16.82 13.23 11.01
N LYS A 84 -17.86 13.15 11.85
CA LYS A 84 -18.49 14.35 12.45
C LYS A 84 -17.56 15.13 13.38
N GLU A 85 -16.68 14.42 14.07
CA GLU A 85 -15.78 14.99 15.09
C GLU A 85 -14.34 15.16 14.60
N MET A 86 -14.08 14.89 13.31
CA MET A 86 -12.75 14.91 12.68
C MET A 86 -11.96 16.18 13.00
N ASN A 87 -12.60 17.35 12.97
CA ASN A 87 -11.97 18.65 13.22
C ASN A 87 -11.59 18.90 14.69
N LYS A 88 -11.96 18.01 15.61
CA LYS A 88 -11.76 18.15 17.06
C LYS A 88 -10.83 17.09 17.66
N ASN A 89 -10.50 16.04 16.92
CA ASN A 89 -9.75 14.90 17.43
C ASN A 89 -8.33 14.87 16.85
N LEU A 90 -7.33 15.25 17.67
CA LEU A 90 -5.91 15.23 17.29
C LEU A 90 -5.38 13.83 16.97
N ASP A 91 -6.00 12.77 17.52
CA ASP A 91 -5.59 11.39 17.22
C ASP A 91 -6.04 10.96 15.82
N TYR A 92 -7.09 11.57 15.26
CA TYR A 92 -7.58 11.26 13.91
C TYR A 92 -6.49 11.43 12.84
N ALA A 93 -5.62 12.42 13.01
CA ALA A 93 -4.46 12.68 12.14
C ALA A 93 -3.36 11.60 12.20
N ARG A 94 -3.21 10.94 13.35
CA ARG A 94 -2.21 9.87 13.52
C ARG A 94 -2.66 8.56 12.89
N LEU A 95 -3.97 8.31 12.92
CA LEU A 95 -4.59 7.07 12.42
C LEU A 95 -4.67 7.00 10.89
N PHE A 96 -4.59 8.14 10.20
CA PHE A 96 -4.72 8.23 8.74
C PHE A 96 -3.38 8.53 8.07
N ARG A 97 -2.39 7.65 8.23
CA ARG A 97 -1.05 7.81 7.62
C ARG A 97 -0.73 6.70 6.64
N GLY A 98 -1.43 6.71 5.51
CA GLY A 98 -1.06 5.90 4.37
C GLY A 98 0.30 6.36 3.84
N ARG A 99 1.14 5.46 3.34
CA ARG A 99 2.38 5.80 2.64
C ARG A 99 2.49 4.93 1.40
N PRO A 100 2.75 5.52 0.21
CA PRO A 100 2.95 4.74 -0.99
C PRO A 100 4.32 4.06 -0.95
N MET A 101 4.31 2.73 -0.96
CA MET A 101 5.47 1.87 -0.79
C MET A 101 5.67 1.02 -2.04
N ARG A 102 6.92 0.81 -2.45
CA ARG A 102 7.31 -0.05 -3.57
C ARG A 102 8.00 -1.30 -3.06
N PHE A 103 7.36 -2.44 -3.31
CA PHE A 103 7.98 -3.75 -3.18
C PHE A 103 8.60 -4.16 -4.51
N VAL A 104 9.77 -4.79 -4.45
CA VAL A 104 10.43 -5.39 -5.61
C VAL A 104 10.65 -6.86 -5.32
N LEU A 105 9.98 -7.72 -6.09
CA LEU A 105 9.87 -9.16 -5.86
C LEU A 105 10.71 -9.89 -6.93
N PRO A 106 11.88 -10.45 -6.61
CA PRO A 106 12.69 -11.18 -7.59
C PRO A 106 11.92 -12.42 -8.08
N LEU A 107 11.75 -12.61 -9.39
CA LEU A 107 10.96 -13.72 -9.96
C LEU A 107 11.57 -15.09 -9.63
N ASP A 108 12.89 -15.21 -9.75
CA ASP A 108 13.61 -16.48 -9.54
C ASP A 108 14.71 -16.34 -8.48
N PRO A 109 14.36 -16.06 -7.21
CA PRO A 109 15.34 -15.80 -6.16
C PRO A 109 16.14 -17.08 -5.89
N LYS A 110 17.47 -16.96 -5.93
CA LYS A 110 18.38 -18.06 -5.59
C LYS A 110 18.76 -18.00 -4.11
N PRO A 111 19.06 -19.15 -3.49
CA PRO A 111 19.63 -19.17 -2.15
C PRO A 111 20.87 -18.27 -2.09
N ALA A 112 20.88 -17.36 -1.11
CA ALA A 112 21.98 -16.44 -0.89
C ALA A 112 22.25 -16.32 0.62
N ASP A 113 23.40 -15.76 0.97
CA ASP A 113 23.70 -15.43 2.35
C ASP A 113 22.80 -14.31 2.88
N SER A 114 22.81 -14.10 4.20
CA SER A 114 21.97 -13.09 4.85
C SER A 114 22.40 -11.65 4.58
N LYS A 115 23.43 -11.42 3.76
CA LYS A 115 24.01 -10.09 3.45
C LYS A 115 23.81 -9.69 2.00
N THR A 116 23.30 -10.60 1.17
CA THR A 116 23.05 -10.37 -0.25
C THR A 116 21.61 -9.91 -0.45
N ASN A 117 21.43 -8.66 -0.89
CA ASN A 117 20.13 -8.19 -1.36
C ASN A 117 19.83 -8.86 -2.71
N LEU A 118 18.67 -9.51 -2.81
CA LEU A 118 18.21 -10.20 -4.01
C LEU A 118 17.56 -9.25 -5.02
N VAL A 119 17.26 -8.00 -4.64
CA VAL A 119 16.82 -6.95 -5.57
C VAL A 119 18.01 -6.45 -6.35
N THR A 120 17.99 -6.66 -7.67
CA THR A 120 19.01 -6.12 -8.59
C THR A 120 18.46 -5.03 -9.52
N LEU A 121 17.22 -4.58 -9.28
CA LEU A 121 16.57 -3.54 -10.07
C LEU A 121 17.27 -2.19 -9.85
N SER A 122 17.82 -1.61 -10.92
CA SER A 122 18.56 -0.35 -10.86
C SER A 122 17.67 0.81 -10.37
N GLY A 123 18.20 1.63 -9.46
CA GLY A 123 17.52 2.81 -8.93
C GLY A 123 16.42 2.50 -7.89
N SER A 124 16.25 1.24 -7.50
CA SER A 124 15.39 0.87 -6.37
C SER A 124 16.20 0.77 -5.08
N GLY A 125 15.66 1.32 -3.99
CA GLY A 125 16.11 1.10 -2.63
C GLY A 125 15.36 -0.02 -1.92
N ALA A 126 14.46 -0.75 -2.60
CA ALA A 126 13.78 -1.90 -2.02
C ALA A 126 14.76 -3.06 -1.83
N GLU A 127 14.43 -3.95 -0.90
CA GLU A 127 15.29 -5.06 -0.53
C GLU A 127 14.52 -6.37 -0.53
N ALA A 128 15.24 -7.46 -0.80
CA ALA A 128 14.74 -8.82 -0.67
C ALA A 128 15.85 -9.70 -0.10
N TRP A 129 15.54 -10.43 0.97
CA TRP A 129 16.51 -11.18 1.77
C TRP A 129 16.12 -12.65 1.85
N TRP A 130 17.07 -13.53 1.52
CA TRP A 130 16.88 -14.97 1.70
C TRP A 130 16.81 -15.33 3.19
N ARG A 131 15.78 -16.08 3.59
CA ARG A 131 15.52 -16.56 4.96
C ARG A 131 15.27 -18.06 4.94
N GLY A 132 16.29 -18.83 4.55
CA GLY A 132 16.26 -20.30 4.55
C GLY A 132 15.44 -20.86 3.38
N CYS A 133 14.12 -20.85 3.49
CA CYS A 133 13.20 -21.25 2.42
C CYS A 133 12.30 -20.10 1.94
N GLU A 134 12.27 -19.00 2.69
CA GLU A 134 11.42 -17.84 2.46
C GLU A 134 12.24 -16.66 1.95
N VAL A 135 11.55 -15.69 1.36
CA VAL A 135 12.16 -14.42 0.92
C VAL A 135 11.42 -13.29 1.62
N LEU A 136 12.13 -12.59 2.51
CA LEU A 136 11.63 -11.38 3.18
C LEU A 136 11.83 -10.20 2.24
N VAL A 137 10.77 -9.47 1.91
CA VAL A 137 10.83 -8.25 1.10
C VAL A 137 10.60 -7.03 1.97
N VAL A 138 11.44 -6.02 1.78
CA VAL A 138 11.38 -4.72 2.48
C VAL A 138 11.14 -3.66 1.42
N PRO A 139 10.03 -2.92 1.50
CA PRO A 139 9.70 -1.93 0.48
C PRO A 139 10.55 -0.67 0.62
N GLU A 140 10.60 0.11 -0.44
CA GLU A 140 11.08 1.49 -0.40
C GLU A 140 9.91 2.49 -0.42
N LEU A 141 10.12 3.66 0.19
CA LEU A 141 9.13 4.74 0.19
C LEU A 141 9.13 5.48 -1.16
N LEU A 142 7.94 5.65 -1.77
CA LEU A 142 7.78 6.39 -3.02
C LEU A 142 7.74 7.91 -2.80
N CYS A 143 7.09 8.36 -1.72
CA CYS A 143 7.11 9.75 -1.25
C CYS A 143 6.68 9.85 0.22
N ASP A 144 7.16 10.88 0.92
CA ASP A 144 6.74 11.18 2.30
C ASP A 144 5.49 12.07 2.35
N LEU A 145 4.46 11.65 1.62
CA LEU A 145 3.12 12.22 1.68
C LEU A 145 2.12 11.09 1.70
N GLY A 146 1.07 11.26 2.50
CA GLY A 146 -0.04 10.34 2.54
C GLY A 146 -0.78 10.30 1.22
N CYS A 147 -0.94 9.12 0.63
CA CYS A 147 -1.58 8.94 -0.67
C CYS A 147 -2.70 7.91 -0.56
N GLU A 148 -3.88 8.25 -1.05
CA GLU A 148 -4.94 7.27 -1.28
C GLU A 148 -5.73 7.49 -2.58
N THR A 149 -6.54 6.48 -2.94
CA THR A 149 -7.28 6.39 -4.20
C THR A 149 -6.36 6.67 -5.39
N PRO A 150 -5.24 5.93 -5.50
CA PRO A 150 -4.22 6.19 -6.49
C PRO A 150 -4.75 5.93 -7.90
N ARG A 151 -4.33 6.76 -8.84
CA ARG A 151 -4.65 6.66 -10.26
C ARG A 151 -3.41 6.83 -11.12
N ILE A 152 -3.39 6.14 -12.24
CA ILE A 152 -2.36 6.23 -13.28
C ILE A 152 -3.04 6.46 -14.63
N ASN A 153 -2.24 6.66 -15.68
CA ASN A 153 -2.72 6.51 -17.05
C ASN A 153 -2.94 5.02 -17.36
N TYR A 154 -4.09 4.48 -16.93
CA TYR A 154 -4.39 3.04 -16.99
C TYR A 154 -4.35 2.50 -18.42
N ASP A 155 -4.90 3.24 -19.39
CA ASP A 155 -4.99 2.82 -20.79
C ASP A 155 -3.62 2.45 -21.38
N GLN A 156 -2.57 3.16 -20.96
CA GLN A 156 -1.22 2.94 -21.48
C GLN A 156 -0.30 2.17 -20.54
N HIS A 157 -0.53 2.25 -19.23
CA HIS A 157 0.45 1.83 -18.22
C HIS A 157 -0.05 0.83 -17.16
N LEU A 158 -1.32 0.38 -17.21
CA LEU A 158 -1.76 -0.70 -16.35
C LEU A 158 -0.94 -1.97 -16.62
N GLY A 159 -0.34 -2.55 -15.58
CA GLY A 159 0.45 -3.78 -15.73
C GLY A 159 1.84 -3.55 -16.36
N LYS A 160 2.25 -2.30 -16.58
CA LYS A 160 3.46 -1.94 -17.34
C LYS A 160 4.32 -0.93 -16.58
N PRO A 161 5.61 -0.82 -16.93
CA PRO A 161 6.46 0.26 -16.42
C PRO A 161 5.81 1.62 -16.60
N TYR A 162 5.86 2.42 -15.55
CA TYR A 162 5.21 3.72 -15.47
C TYR A 162 6.07 4.70 -14.65
N ARG A 163 5.72 5.98 -14.71
CA ARG A 163 6.50 7.04 -14.02
C ARG A 163 5.67 7.87 -13.05
N TYR A 164 4.37 8.00 -13.28
CA TYR A 164 3.53 8.90 -12.50
C TYR A 164 2.27 8.20 -12.00
N PHE A 165 1.96 8.41 -10.72
CA PHE A 165 0.61 8.24 -10.19
C PHE A 165 0.10 9.54 -9.58
N TYR A 166 -1.21 9.60 -9.41
CA TYR A 166 -1.98 10.70 -8.85
C TYR A 166 -2.80 10.17 -7.68
N ALA A 167 -2.96 10.93 -6.61
CA ALA A 167 -3.69 10.50 -5.42
C ALA A 167 -4.35 11.69 -4.73
N ILE A 168 -5.34 11.42 -3.89
CA ILE A 168 -5.72 12.37 -2.83
C ILE A 168 -4.75 12.22 -1.66
N SER A 169 -4.58 13.29 -0.90
CA SER A 169 -3.85 13.22 0.37
C SER A 169 -4.62 12.34 1.36
N SER A 170 -3.90 11.41 1.98
CA SER A 170 -4.38 10.72 3.17
C SER A 170 -3.99 11.48 4.44
N ASP A 171 -3.02 12.39 4.40
CA ASP A 171 -2.60 13.14 5.59
C ASP A 171 -3.65 14.22 5.90
N VAL A 172 -4.40 14.01 6.98
CA VAL A 172 -5.53 14.88 7.40
C VAL A 172 -5.12 15.98 8.38
N ASP A 173 -3.88 15.97 8.88
CA ASP A 173 -3.24 17.05 9.65
C ASP A 173 -2.56 18.14 8.81
N LEU A 174 -2.59 18.02 7.48
CA LEU A 174 -2.06 19.07 6.61
C LEU A 174 -2.86 20.37 6.77
N GLU A 175 -2.19 21.50 6.55
CA GLU A 175 -2.84 22.83 6.54
C GLU A 175 -4.03 22.87 5.57
N ASN A 176 -3.93 22.14 4.45
CA ASN A 176 -5.05 21.85 3.54
C ASN A 176 -5.16 20.33 3.32
N PRO A 177 -6.05 19.63 4.04
CA PRO A 177 -6.22 18.17 3.88
C PRO A 177 -6.80 17.80 2.51
N GLY A 178 -7.50 18.72 1.85
CA GLY A 178 -7.99 18.58 0.48
C GLY A 178 -6.90 18.77 -0.59
N THR A 179 -5.83 17.99 -0.51
CA THR A 179 -4.67 18.07 -1.42
C THR A 179 -4.71 16.97 -2.48
N LEU A 180 -4.49 17.32 -3.74
CA LEU A 180 -4.15 16.38 -4.82
C LEU A 180 -2.64 16.26 -4.92
N ILE A 181 -2.16 15.05 -5.16
CA ILE A 181 -0.73 14.72 -5.21
C ILE A 181 -0.44 14.04 -6.54
N LYS A 182 0.61 14.50 -7.23
CA LYS A 182 1.28 13.78 -8.32
C LYS A 182 2.64 13.32 -7.83
N VAL A 183 2.95 12.03 -7.99
CA VAL A 183 4.22 11.44 -7.56
C VAL A 183 5.01 10.95 -8.76
N ASP A 184 6.29 11.32 -8.86
CA ASP A 184 7.26 10.76 -9.80
C ASP A 184 7.96 9.54 -9.17
N THR A 185 7.63 8.34 -9.64
CA THR A 185 8.13 7.08 -9.08
C THR A 185 9.58 6.76 -9.44
N GLN A 186 10.26 7.60 -10.22
CA GLN A 186 11.67 7.45 -10.53
C GLN A 186 12.52 8.42 -9.72
N THR A 187 12.10 9.68 -9.65
CA THR A 187 12.86 10.72 -8.93
C THR A 187 12.41 10.93 -7.49
N ARG A 188 11.34 10.26 -7.04
CA ARG A 188 10.71 10.44 -5.71
C ARG A 188 10.20 11.86 -5.44
N SER A 189 10.06 12.67 -6.49
CA SER A 189 9.57 14.04 -6.35
C SER A 189 8.06 14.09 -6.45
N THR A 190 7.48 15.10 -5.81
CA THR A 190 6.03 15.29 -5.78
C THR A 190 5.65 16.67 -6.30
N LYS A 191 4.42 16.78 -6.81
CA LYS A 191 3.73 18.05 -7.01
C LYS A 191 2.39 17.97 -6.32
N THR A 192 1.99 19.05 -5.67
CA THR A 192 0.72 19.13 -4.97
C THR A 192 -0.15 20.25 -5.53
N TRP A 193 -1.46 20.09 -5.38
CA TRP A 193 -2.46 21.13 -5.62
C TRP A 193 -3.46 21.13 -4.46
N SER A 194 -3.82 22.31 -3.97
CA SER A 194 -4.81 22.49 -2.91
C SER A 194 -5.40 23.91 -2.99
N GLU A 195 -6.64 24.08 -2.55
CA GLU A 195 -7.30 25.38 -2.42
C GLU A 195 -8.03 25.46 -1.06
N PRO A 196 -7.99 26.61 -0.35
CA PRO A 196 -8.67 26.75 0.94
C PRO A 196 -10.16 26.44 0.86
N GLY A 197 -10.62 25.51 1.71
CA GLY A 197 -12.02 25.09 1.78
C GLY A 197 -12.48 24.14 0.66
N VAL A 198 -11.55 23.65 -0.18
CA VAL A 198 -11.85 22.68 -1.25
C VAL A 198 -11.37 21.29 -0.84
N PHE A 199 -12.22 20.29 -1.07
CA PHE A 199 -11.97 18.87 -0.76
C PHE A 199 -12.21 18.02 -2.01
N PRO A 200 -11.16 17.71 -2.78
CA PRO A 200 -11.29 16.99 -4.03
C PRO A 200 -11.59 15.50 -3.80
N SER A 201 -12.20 14.86 -4.80
CA SER A 201 -12.34 13.41 -4.88
C SER A 201 -11.12 12.78 -5.56
N GLU A 202 -11.19 11.46 -5.77
CA GLU A 202 -10.23 10.68 -6.57
C GLU A 202 -9.83 11.38 -7.88
N PRO A 203 -8.52 11.59 -8.15
CA PRO A 203 -8.04 12.25 -9.36
C PRO A 203 -7.98 11.30 -10.55
N ILE A 204 -9.04 11.28 -11.35
CA ILE A 204 -9.13 10.46 -12.57
C ILE A 204 -8.27 11.08 -13.67
N PHE A 205 -7.31 10.30 -14.19
CA PHE A 205 -6.48 10.64 -15.36
C PHE A 205 -7.20 10.36 -16.67
#